data_AF-A0A0P1EIM2-F1
#
_entry.id   AF-A0A0P1EIM2-F1
#
_cell.length_a   1.000
_cell.length_b   1.000
_cell.length_c   1.000
_cell.angle_alpha   90.00
_cell.angle_beta   90.00
_cell.angle_gamma   90.00
#
_symmetry.space_group_name_H-M   'P 1'
#
loop_
_entity.id
_entity.type
_entity.pdbx_description
1 polymer ?
#
loop_
_entity_poly.entity_id
_entity_poly.type
_entity_poly.pdbx_seq_one_letter_code
_entity_poly.pdbx_strand_id
1 'polypeptide(L)'
;MSQADSLERDMLDLINAERAKVGAPPLVLELNLNEASEDHSKWMIVKDIFSHTGVNNTNPGARMDNAGFNFSGSYSWAENIAGRSVRAPNGFDDEVIGLHNQLMNSDGHRANLLNPDFDYIGIGIEIGEYQGRTWAFVTQNFARTGGSVDLDTGGGAPASGGSGETPSPSNLPFAAPHDHPRNLADGIEALEYIASHSDLIAVFGTNADEGLRHYADHGYFEQRKITFDGLEYIASHNDLIQAFGANSEAGARHFISWGHIEGRKQTFDGLEYIASHNDLIQAFGADAEAGANHFIFHGRNEGREQTFDGLEYIASHVDLINAFGADSDAGSTHFIAYGVHEGRSKDTFDAETYLANYADLQAAFGNDHQAATEHFINHGYFEGRSDDFLF
;
A
#
# COMPACT_ATOMS: atom_id res chain seq x y z
N MET A 1 7.59 -7.47 25.45
CA MET A 1 7.89 -7.11 24.05
C MET A 1 6.60 -7.04 23.28
N SER A 2 6.38 -5.95 22.56
CA SER A 2 5.15 -5.68 21.82
C SER A 2 5.36 -5.91 20.32
N GLN A 3 4.31 -6.33 19.63
CA GLN A 3 4.28 -6.44 18.18
C GLN A 3 3.64 -5.19 17.60
N ALA A 4 4.22 -4.67 16.53
CA ALA A 4 3.74 -3.48 15.87
C ALA A 4 2.38 -3.72 15.23
N ASP A 5 1.46 -2.79 15.48
CA ASP A 5 0.15 -2.77 14.85
C ASP A 5 0.21 -2.21 13.42
N SER A 6 -0.95 -2.00 12.79
CA SER A 6 -1.02 -1.47 11.42
C SER A 6 -0.50 -0.02 11.33
N LEU A 7 -0.85 0.86 12.27
CA LEU A 7 -0.44 2.26 12.26
C LEU A 7 1.08 2.40 12.38
N GLU A 8 1.69 1.55 13.20
CA GLU A 8 3.12 1.50 13.41
C GLU A 8 3.87 0.96 12.18
N ARG A 9 3.28 -0.01 11.48
CA ARG A 9 3.80 -0.51 10.19
C ARG A 9 3.67 0.52 9.08
N ASP A 10 2.55 1.23 8.99
CA ASP A 10 2.37 2.32 8.03
C ASP A 10 3.38 3.45 8.26
N MET A 11 3.63 3.80 9.53
CA MET A 11 4.68 4.74 9.90
C MET A 11 6.05 4.23 9.44
N LEU A 12 6.37 2.95 9.62
CA LEU A 12 7.64 2.37 9.15
C LEU A 12 7.81 2.51 7.64
N ASP A 13 6.75 2.27 6.88
CA ASP A 13 6.78 2.34 5.41
C ASP A 13 7.06 3.77 4.94
N LEU A 14 6.40 4.77 5.54
CA LEU A 14 6.69 6.19 5.27
C LEU A 14 8.15 6.53 5.57
N ILE A 15 8.69 6.04 6.69
CA ILE A 15 10.09 6.28 7.07
C ILE A 15 11.05 5.63 6.07
N ASN A 16 10.81 4.38 5.70
CA ASN A 16 11.66 3.63 4.80
C ASN A 16 11.61 4.17 3.35
N ALA A 17 10.46 4.70 2.92
CA ALA A 17 10.34 5.43 1.66
C ALA A 17 11.23 6.69 1.64
N GLU A 18 11.29 7.45 2.74
CA GLU A 18 12.18 8.61 2.86
C GLU A 18 13.67 8.22 2.95
N ARG A 19 13.98 7.11 3.63
CA ARG A 19 15.34 6.58 3.71
C ARG A 19 15.86 6.11 2.34
N ALA A 20 15.00 5.49 1.54
CA ALA A 20 15.34 5.09 0.17
C ALA A 20 15.75 6.29 -0.70
N LYS A 21 15.07 7.44 -0.57
CA LYS A 21 15.39 8.68 -1.32
C LYS A 21 16.80 9.21 -1.04
N VAL A 22 17.38 8.90 0.12
CA VAL A 22 18.74 9.33 0.51
C VAL A 22 19.76 8.18 0.49
N GLY A 23 19.35 6.99 0.03
CA GLY A 23 20.22 5.81 0.00
C GLY A 23 20.56 5.24 1.38
N ALA A 24 19.78 5.55 2.41
CA ALA A 24 19.92 4.93 3.73
C ALA A 24 19.27 3.53 3.73
N PRO A 25 19.88 2.51 4.36
CA PRO A 25 19.26 1.18 4.48
C PRO A 25 17.91 1.25 5.19
N PRO A 26 16.93 0.39 4.86
CA PRO A 26 15.65 0.37 5.57
C PRO A 26 15.84 -0.02 7.03
N LEU A 27 15.04 0.57 7.91
CA LEU A 27 14.92 0.16 9.31
C LEU A 27 14.02 -1.07 9.41
N VAL A 28 14.29 -1.90 10.41
CA VAL A 28 13.50 -3.09 10.75
C VAL A 28 12.88 -2.91 12.14
N LEU A 29 11.63 -3.34 12.30
CA LEU A 29 10.94 -3.32 13.59
C LEU A 29 11.56 -4.31 14.57
N GLU A 30 11.76 -3.86 15.81
CA GLU A 30 12.29 -4.66 16.92
C GLU A 30 11.34 -4.58 18.13
N LEU A 31 11.01 -5.74 18.69
CA LEU A 31 9.89 -5.91 19.62
C LEU A 31 10.12 -5.27 21.01
N ASN A 32 11.37 -5.18 21.48
CA ASN A 32 11.73 -4.51 22.73
C ASN A 32 11.70 -2.98 22.55
N LEU A 33 12.18 -2.49 21.41
CA LEU A 33 12.07 -1.06 21.06
C LEU A 33 10.60 -0.66 20.90
N ASN A 34 9.74 -1.50 20.30
CA ASN A 34 8.32 -1.22 20.14
C ASN A 34 7.63 -1.06 21.50
N GLU A 35 7.88 -2.00 22.42
CA GLU A 35 7.37 -1.94 23.80
C GLU A 35 7.81 -0.65 24.51
N ALA A 36 9.09 -0.28 24.41
CA ALA A 36 9.59 0.96 25.00
C ALA A 36 8.94 2.22 24.40
N SER A 37 8.63 2.21 23.10
CA SER A 37 7.97 3.31 22.40
C SER A 37 6.50 3.44 22.79
N GLU A 38 5.74 2.34 22.77
CA GLU A 38 4.33 2.31 23.17
C GLU A 38 4.15 2.76 24.63
N ASP A 39 4.93 2.20 25.54
CA ASP A 39 4.85 2.53 26.96
C ASP A 39 5.11 4.02 27.21
N HIS A 40 6.03 4.62 26.45
CA HIS A 40 6.33 6.05 26.57
C HIS A 40 5.22 6.92 26.01
N SER A 41 4.66 6.58 24.86
CA SER A 41 3.49 7.28 24.28
C SER A 41 2.27 7.19 25.21
N LYS A 42 1.95 6.00 25.74
CA LYS A 42 0.89 5.77 26.75
C LYS A 42 1.15 6.61 28.00
N TRP A 43 2.38 6.63 28.50
CA TRP A 43 2.75 7.37 29.69
C TRP A 43 2.59 8.88 29.52
N MET A 44 3.01 9.43 28.38
CA MET A 44 2.86 10.86 28.05
C MET A 44 1.39 11.29 28.07
N ILE A 45 0.49 10.49 27.49
CA ILE A 45 -0.96 10.70 27.54
C ILE A 45 -1.47 10.64 28.99
N VAL A 46 -1.19 9.54 29.71
CA VAL A 46 -1.71 9.32 31.07
C VAL A 46 -1.21 10.36 32.08
N LYS A 47 -0.01 10.92 31.88
CA LYS A 47 0.56 11.96 32.74
C LYS A 47 0.23 13.38 32.28
N ASP A 48 -0.49 13.52 31.18
CA ASP A 48 -0.81 14.81 30.58
C ASP A 48 0.48 15.66 30.35
N ILE A 49 1.52 15.04 29.79
CA ILE A 49 2.84 15.65 29.54
C ILE A 49 3.41 15.25 28.16
N PHE A 50 4.18 16.14 27.54
CA PHE A 50 4.97 15.85 26.34
C PHE A 50 6.47 16.02 26.64
N SER A 51 7.24 14.91 26.72
CA SER A 51 8.64 14.94 27.15
C SER A 51 9.43 13.70 26.74
N HIS A 52 10.70 13.88 26.36
CA HIS A 52 11.67 12.78 26.20
C HIS A 52 12.05 12.12 27.55
N THR A 53 11.80 12.80 28.67
CA THR A 53 12.07 12.28 30.01
C THR A 53 10.85 11.51 30.52
N GLY A 54 11.01 10.21 30.72
CA GLY A 54 9.94 9.30 31.12
C GLY A 54 9.78 9.15 32.63
N VAL A 55 9.09 8.07 33.03
CA VAL A 55 8.81 7.75 34.44
C VAL A 55 10.11 7.72 35.27
N ASN A 56 10.08 8.21 36.51
CA ASN A 56 11.26 8.25 37.39
C ASN A 56 12.50 8.97 36.81
N ASN A 57 12.30 9.91 35.87
CA ASN A 57 13.38 10.63 35.16
C ASN A 57 14.24 9.73 34.25
N THR A 58 13.72 8.61 33.76
CA THR A 58 14.44 7.78 32.77
C THR A 58 14.62 8.52 31.45
N ASN A 59 15.81 8.43 30.87
CA ASN A 59 16.05 8.82 29.47
C ASN A 59 15.61 7.70 28.50
N PRO A 60 15.56 7.94 27.18
CA PRO A 60 15.07 6.94 26.21
C PRO A 60 15.87 5.65 26.20
N GLY A 61 17.21 5.71 26.19
CA GLY A 61 18.06 4.51 26.24
C GLY A 61 17.79 3.64 27.48
N ALA A 62 17.54 4.25 28.65
CA ALA A 62 17.17 3.51 29.85
C ALA A 62 15.79 2.84 29.73
N ARG A 63 14.84 3.44 28.99
CA ARG A 63 13.54 2.79 28.70
C ARG A 63 13.71 1.61 27.76
N MET A 64 14.50 1.76 26.70
CA MET A 64 14.82 0.66 25.77
C MET A 64 15.52 -0.51 26.49
N ASP A 65 16.50 -0.22 27.37
CA ASP A 65 17.18 -1.23 28.18
C ASP A 65 16.23 -1.94 29.16
N ASN A 66 15.35 -1.18 29.83
CA ASN A 66 14.34 -1.74 30.73
C ASN A 66 13.30 -2.62 30.01
N ALA A 67 13.00 -2.32 28.74
CA ALA A 67 12.13 -3.15 27.90
C ALA A 67 12.83 -4.44 27.42
N GLY A 68 14.16 -4.54 27.57
CA GLY A 68 14.94 -5.72 27.24
C GLY A 68 15.82 -5.59 26.00
N PHE A 69 15.89 -4.40 25.37
CA PHE A 69 16.73 -4.20 24.19
C PHE A 69 18.21 -4.35 24.55
N ASN A 70 18.91 -5.25 23.85
CA ASN A 70 20.27 -5.64 24.20
C ASN A 70 21.31 -4.62 23.70
N PHE A 71 21.75 -3.70 24.55
CA PHE A 71 22.87 -2.78 24.26
C PHE A 71 24.25 -3.43 24.51
N SER A 72 24.61 -4.42 23.69
CA SER A 72 25.93 -5.06 23.72
C SER A 72 26.78 -4.69 22.51
N GLY A 73 28.11 -4.73 22.67
CA GLY A 73 29.04 -4.41 21.59
C GLY A 73 29.03 -2.91 21.22
N SER A 74 29.13 -2.62 19.92
CA SER A 74 28.98 -1.25 19.42
C SER A 74 27.50 -0.92 19.28
N TYR A 75 27.03 0.09 19.99
CA TYR A 75 25.63 0.50 19.96
C TYR A 75 25.46 2.02 19.93
N SER A 76 24.33 2.45 19.39
CA SER A 76 23.85 3.83 19.39
C SER A 76 22.33 3.84 19.45
N TRP A 77 21.74 4.92 19.93
CA TRP A 77 20.30 5.10 19.97
C TRP A 77 19.89 6.55 19.79
N ALA A 78 18.65 6.77 19.36
CA ALA A 78 18.00 8.08 19.33
C ALA A 78 16.50 7.93 19.59
N GLU A 79 15.84 9.04 19.93
CA GLU A 79 14.39 9.10 20.07
C GLU A 79 13.83 10.30 19.32
N ASN A 80 12.73 10.08 18.61
CA ASN A 80 11.82 11.14 18.19
C ASN A 80 10.49 11.00 18.92
N ILE A 81 9.87 12.13 19.28
CA ILE A 81 8.48 12.18 19.72
C ILE A 81 7.73 13.25 18.95
N ALA A 82 6.47 12.99 18.62
CA ALA A 82 5.56 13.98 18.06
C ALA A 82 4.15 13.76 18.63
N GLY A 83 3.35 14.83 18.60
CA GLY A 83 1.96 14.76 19.02
C GLY A 83 1.12 15.72 18.19
N ARG A 84 -0.07 15.29 17.79
CA ARG A 84 -1.05 16.16 17.14
C ARG A 84 -2.45 15.96 17.70
N SER A 85 -3.20 17.05 17.80
CA SER A 85 -4.61 16.99 18.19
C SER A 85 -5.42 16.32 17.09
N VAL A 86 -6.22 15.33 17.46
CA VAL A 86 -7.16 14.65 16.57
C VAL A 86 -8.34 15.58 16.28
N ARG A 87 -8.66 15.81 15.00
CA ARG A 87 -9.64 16.83 14.59
C ARG A 87 -11.04 16.27 14.30
N ALA A 88 -11.21 14.97 14.15
CA ALA A 88 -12.49 14.25 13.98
C ALA A 88 -12.30 12.76 14.35
N PRO A 89 -13.35 11.98 14.66
CA PRO A 89 -13.22 10.72 15.40
C PRO A 89 -12.99 9.46 14.55
N ASN A 90 -12.64 9.58 13.26
CA ASN A 90 -12.69 8.45 12.31
C ASN A 90 -11.29 8.10 11.78
N GLY A 91 -10.69 7.04 12.31
CA GLY A 91 -9.35 6.57 11.91
C GLY A 91 -8.20 7.38 12.49
N PHE A 92 -6.97 6.86 12.32
CA PHE A 92 -5.74 7.53 12.78
C PHE A 92 -4.64 7.59 11.70
N ASP A 93 -4.95 7.23 10.45
CA ASP A 93 -3.97 7.19 9.35
C ASP A 93 -3.52 8.61 8.96
N ASP A 94 -4.46 9.56 9.01
CA ASP A 94 -4.19 11.01 8.98
C ASP A 94 -3.23 11.45 10.09
N GLU A 95 -3.34 10.84 11.27
CA GLU A 95 -2.44 11.03 12.39
C GLU A 95 -1.05 10.47 12.11
N VAL A 96 -0.94 9.27 11.55
CA VAL A 96 0.33 8.68 11.14
C VAL A 96 1.06 9.59 10.13
N ILE A 97 0.41 9.97 9.03
CA ILE A 97 1.00 10.84 7.99
C ILE A 97 1.32 12.23 8.56
N GLY A 98 0.40 12.80 9.33
CA GLY A 98 0.58 14.10 9.95
C GLY A 98 1.71 14.14 10.98
N LEU A 99 1.93 13.06 11.72
CA LEU A 99 3.04 12.91 12.66
C LEU A 99 4.35 12.71 11.90
N HIS A 100 4.36 11.86 10.87
CA HIS A 100 5.52 11.65 10.00
C HIS A 100 6.02 12.96 9.38
N ASN A 101 5.12 13.73 8.78
CA ASN A 101 5.43 15.02 8.17
C ASN A 101 5.96 16.05 9.18
N GLN A 102 5.45 16.06 10.42
CA GLN A 102 5.98 16.94 11.46
C GLN A 102 7.43 16.59 11.84
N LEU A 103 7.73 15.30 11.90
CA LEU A 103 9.08 14.81 12.20
C LEU A 103 10.04 15.10 11.04
N MET A 104 9.63 14.85 9.79
CA MET A 104 10.43 15.16 8.61
C MET A 104 10.70 16.66 8.42
N ASN A 105 9.78 17.53 8.84
CA ASN A 105 9.96 18.98 8.76
C ASN A 105 10.79 19.58 9.91
N SER A 106 11.31 18.76 10.83
CA SER A 106 12.19 19.19 11.91
C SER A 106 13.61 18.66 11.68
N ASP A 107 14.58 19.55 11.51
CA ASP A 107 15.97 19.17 11.20
C ASP A 107 16.54 18.12 12.17
N GLY A 108 16.26 18.26 13.48
CA GLY A 108 16.73 17.33 14.50
C GLY A 108 16.08 15.95 14.39
N HIS A 109 14.76 15.88 14.21
CA HIS A 109 14.05 14.62 14.09
C HIS A 109 14.32 13.92 12.75
N ARG A 110 14.37 14.71 11.66
CA ARG A 110 14.74 14.25 10.32
C ARG A 110 16.15 13.65 10.31
N ALA A 111 17.09 14.23 11.06
CA ALA A 111 18.44 13.67 11.17
C ALA A 111 18.43 12.26 11.76
N ASN A 112 17.57 11.96 12.74
CA ASN A 112 17.41 10.61 13.29
C ASN A 112 16.76 9.66 12.28
N LEU A 113 15.66 10.09 11.64
CA LEU A 113 14.91 9.31 10.64
C LEU A 113 15.78 8.85 9.47
N LEU A 114 16.65 9.73 8.98
CA LEU A 114 17.49 9.49 7.81
C LEU A 114 18.90 9.01 8.15
N ASN A 115 19.20 8.77 9.44
CA ASN A 115 20.53 8.35 9.86
C ASN A 115 20.84 6.94 9.33
N PRO A 116 21.86 6.75 8.47
CA PRO A 116 22.24 5.42 7.97
C PRO A 116 22.88 4.54 9.06
N ASP A 117 23.18 5.10 10.23
CA ASP A 117 23.77 4.36 11.34
C ASP A 117 22.78 3.63 12.25
N PHE A 118 21.48 3.73 11.96
CA PHE A 118 20.45 2.93 12.64
C PHE A 118 19.97 1.80 11.75
N ASP A 119 19.80 0.64 12.38
CA ASP A 119 19.35 -0.60 11.73
C ASP A 119 17.94 -0.99 12.22
N TYR A 120 17.58 -0.61 13.45
CA TYR A 120 16.36 -1.02 14.12
C TYR A 120 15.53 0.18 14.59
N ILE A 121 14.22 -0.01 14.63
CA ILE A 121 13.27 0.96 15.17
C ILE A 121 12.16 0.26 15.96
N GLY A 122 11.68 0.92 17.01
CA GLY A 122 10.38 0.64 17.61
C GLY A 122 9.50 1.87 17.50
N ILE A 123 8.23 1.68 17.17
CA ILE A 123 7.27 2.77 16.94
C ILE A 123 6.11 2.54 17.91
N GLY A 124 5.70 3.58 18.62
CA GLY A 124 4.61 3.50 19.59
C GLY A 124 3.60 4.60 19.31
N ILE A 125 2.47 4.27 18.68
CA ILE A 125 1.42 5.24 18.35
C ILE A 125 0.24 5.07 19.29
N GLU A 126 -0.05 6.11 20.07
CA GLU A 126 -1.09 6.06 21.10
C GLU A 126 -2.04 7.22 20.98
N ILE A 127 -3.32 6.92 21.16
CA ILE A 127 -4.39 7.93 21.14
C ILE A 127 -5.03 8.03 22.51
N GLY A 128 -5.19 9.26 22.98
CA GLY A 128 -5.90 9.51 24.22
C GLY A 128 -6.12 10.98 24.51
N GLU A 129 -6.69 11.25 25.67
CA GLU A 129 -6.93 12.62 26.11
C GLU A 129 -5.62 13.27 26.58
N TYR A 130 -5.30 14.43 26.02
CA TYR A 130 -4.21 15.31 26.44
C TYR A 130 -4.71 16.76 26.43
N GLN A 131 -4.59 17.45 27.56
CA GLN A 131 -5.03 18.83 27.77
C GLN A 131 -6.50 19.08 27.39
N GLY A 132 -7.38 18.11 27.70
CA GLY A 132 -8.82 18.21 27.45
C GLY A 132 -9.23 18.04 25.99
N ARG A 133 -8.37 17.46 25.14
CA ARG A 133 -8.66 17.10 23.75
C ARG A 133 -8.08 15.74 23.43
N THR A 134 -8.59 15.07 22.41
CA THR A 134 -7.97 13.83 21.91
C THR A 134 -6.71 14.16 21.11
N TRP A 135 -5.62 13.46 21.39
CA TRP A 135 -4.34 13.57 20.68
C TRP A 135 -3.85 12.19 20.28
N ALA A 136 -3.14 12.13 19.15
CA ALA A 136 -2.30 11.00 18.78
C ALA A 136 -0.84 11.38 19.03
N PHE A 137 -0.14 10.57 19.81
CA PHE A 137 1.28 10.70 20.11
C PHE A 137 2.04 9.56 19.44
N VAL A 138 3.23 9.86 18.92
CA VAL A 138 4.18 8.84 18.46
C VAL A 138 5.50 8.98 19.21
N THR A 139 6.07 7.84 19.59
CA THR A 139 7.46 7.69 20.01
C THR A 139 8.16 6.78 19.01
N GLN A 140 9.32 7.20 18.49
CA GLN A 140 10.17 6.39 17.61
C GLN A 140 11.53 6.22 18.28
N ASN A 141 11.85 4.99 18.65
CA ASN A 141 13.12 4.62 19.26
C ASN A 141 14.00 3.95 18.22
N PHE A 142 15.08 4.61 17.83
CA PHE A 142 16.04 4.11 16.84
C PHE A 142 17.23 3.49 17.55
N ALA A 143 17.77 2.41 17.00
CA ALA A 143 18.99 1.82 17.53
C ALA A 143 19.85 1.10 16.48
N ARG A 144 21.12 0.98 16.84
CA ARG A 144 22.06 -0.03 16.34
C ARG A 144 22.66 -0.74 17.54
N THR A 145 22.91 -2.04 17.42
CA THR A 145 23.54 -2.84 18.47
C THR A 145 24.40 -3.96 17.88
N GLY A 146 25.44 -4.38 18.61
CA GLY A 146 26.15 -5.63 18.35
C GLY A 146 25.59 -6.81 19.15
N GLY A 147 24.54 -6.59 19.94
CA GLY A 147 23.83 -7.62 20.70
C GLY A 147 22.79 -8.39 19.86
N SER A 148 22.09 -9.31 20.52
CA SER A 148 20.94 -10.01 19.93
C SER A 148 19.74 -9.07 19.78
N VAL A 149 18.91 -9.29 18.77
CA VAL A 149 17.68 -8.53 18.52
C VAL A 149 16.49 -9.47 18.34
N ASP A 150 15.32 -9.01 18.77
CA ASP A 150 14.06 -9.73 18.59
C ASP A 150 13.21 -8.98 17.56
N LEU A 151 13.28 -9.44 16.30
CA LEU A 151 12.63 -8.76 15.18
C LEU A 151 11.13 -9.03 15.13
N ASP A 152 10.38 -8.01 14.74
CA ASP A 152 8.97 -8.16 14.41
C ASP A 152 8.81 -8.60 12.95
N THR A 153 8.45 -9.87 12.73
CA THR A 153 8.22 -10.45 11.40
C THR A 153 6.76 -10.57 11.00
N GLY A 154 5.81 -9.97 11.73
CA GLY A 154 4.40 -9.92 11.32
C GLY A 154 3.54 -11.17 11.61
N GLY A 155 3.88 -12.02 12.59
CA GLY A 155 2.90 -12.93 13.20
C GLY A 155 3.40 -14.22 13.90
N GLY A 156 2.96 -14.42 15.16
CA GLY A 156 2.67 -15.74 15.78
C GLY A 156 3.81 -16.62 16.36
N ALA A 157 4.15 -16.43 17.66
CA ALA A 157 4.87 -17.34 18.57
C ALA A 157 6.31 -17.81 18.20
N PRO A 158 7.19 -18.07 19.19
CA PRO A 158 8.64 -17.99 18.99
C PRO A 158 9.22 -19.26 18.34
N ALA A 159 9.97 -19.09 17.25
CA ALA A 159 10.90 -20.12 16.81
C ALA A 159 12.10 -20.13 17.79
N SER A 160 12.09 -21.07 18.73
CA SER A 160 13.25 -21.32 19.57
C SER A 160 14.40 -21.89 18.74
N GLY A 161 15.55 -21.22 18.81
CA GLY A 161 16.88 -21.85 18.76
C GLY A 161 17.37 -22.35 17.40
N GLY A 162 18.20 -21.54 16.74
CA GLY A 162 19.05 -21.97 15.65
C GLY A 162 20.19 -20.99 15.43
N SER A 163 21.35 -21.26 16.02
CA SER A 163 22.60 -20.54 15.74
C SER A 163 23.01 -20.70 14.27
N GLY A 164 23.14 -19.61 13.53
CA GLY A 164 23.77 -19.62 12.21
C GLY A 164 23.43 -18.39 11.38
N GLU A 165 24.43 -17.51 11.24
CA GLU A 165 24.59 -16.48 10.19
C GLU A 165 23.38 -15.59 9.84
N THR A 166 23.49 -14.33 10.25
CA THR A 166 22.66 -13.21 9.78
C THR A 166 22.73 -13.08 8.25
N PRO A 167 21.62 -13.23 7.51
CA PRO A 167 21.63 -12.96 6.08
C PRO A 167 21.73 -11.45 5.82
N SER A 168 22.55 -11.10 4.82
CA SER A 168 22.75 -9.73 4.32
C SER A 168 21.45 -9.21 3.67
N PRO A 169 21.06 -7.94 3.86
CA PRO A 169 19.77 -7.37 3.39
C PRO A 169 19.70 -7.13 1.87
N SER A 170 20.53 -7.80 1.08
CA SER A 170 20.64 -7.56 -0.38
C SER A 170 19.75 -8.46 -1.23
N ASN A 171 18.87 -9.29 -0.64
CA ASN A 171 18.11 -10.32 -1.36
C ASN A 171 16.70 -10.58 -0.80
N LEU A 172 15.96 -9.54 -0.40
CA LEU A 172 14.51 -9.66 -0.19
C LEU A 172 13.76 -9.19 -1.45
N PRO A 173 12.67 -9.89 -1.85
CA PRO A 173 11.91 -9.54 -3.04
C PRO A 173 11.24 -8.17 -2.87
N PHE A 174 11.32 -7.35 -3.91
CA PHE A 174 10.53 -6.13 -4.04
C PHE A 174 9.04 -6.53 -4.06
N ALA A 175 8.26 -6.03 -3.10
CA ALA A 175 6.82 -5.98 -3.24
C ALA A 175 6.48 -5.13 -4.47
N ALA A 176 5.61 -5.65 -5.32
CA ALA A 176 5.15 -4.98 -6.54
C ALA A 176 4.52 -3.62 -6.19
N PRO A 177 4.71 -2.57 -7.00
CA PRO A 177 4.06 -1.30 -6.73
C PRO A 177 2.66 -1.38 -7.31
N HIS A 178 1.69 -1.89 -6.55
CA HIS A 178 0.27 -1.50 -6.54
C HIS A 178 -0.38 -1.77 -5.17
N ASP A 179 0.33 -1.38 -4.11
CA ASP A 179 -0.30 -0.88 -2.89
C ASP A 179 0.27 0.52 -2.69
N HIS A 180 -0.32 1.51 -3.37
CA HIS A 180 -0.42 2.78 -2.65
C HIS A 180 -1.27 2.45 -1.43
N PRO A 181 -0.88 2.79 -0.19
CA PRO A 181 -1.86 2.94 0.85
C PRO A 181 -2.77 4.08 0.39
N ARG A 182 -3.82 3.72 -0.36
CA ARG A 182 -4.95 4.59 -0.67
C ARG A 182 -5.47 5.03 0.70
N ASN A 183 -5.40 6.33 0.91
CA ASN A 183 -5.58 6.99 2.18
C ASN A 183 -7.08 7.15 2.46
N LEU A 184 -7.63 6.28 3.30
CA LEU A 184 -9.04 6.32 3.74
C LEU A 184 -9.45 7.62 4.48
N ALA A 185 -8.54 8.59 4.63
CA ALA A 185 -8.85 9.93 5.14
C ALA A 185 -9.70 10.80 4.21
N ASP A 186 -9.74 10.52 2.90
CA ASP A 186 -10.55 11.27 1.95
C ASP A 186 -11.89 10.57 1.73
N GLY A 187 -13.00 11.32 1.91
CA GLY A 187 -14.36 10.78 1.74
C GLY A 187 -14.64 10.18 0.35
N ILE A 188 -13.75 10.40 -0.62
CA ILE A 188 -13.73 9.78 -1.94
C ILE A 188 -13.45 8.28 -1.84
N GLU A 189 -12.39 7.87 -1.13
CA GLU A 189 -12.01 6.46 -1.06
C GLU A 189 -13.01 5.65 -0.25
N ALA A 190 -13.65 6.24 0.75
CA ALA A 190 -14.75 5.61 1.45
C ALA A 190 -15.95 5.33 0.52
N LEU A 191 -16.20 6.23 -0.46
CA LEU A 191 -17.21 5.99 -1.48
C LEU A 191 -16.75 4.92 -2.47
N GLU A 192 -15.50 4.91 -2.88
CA GLU A 192 -14.93 3.87 -3.77
C GLU A 192 -14.94 2.49 -3.10
N TYR A 193 -14.65 2.43 -1.81
CA TYR A 193 -14.81 1.24 -0.98
C TYR A 193 -16.26 0.76 -0.95
N ILE A 194 -17.23 1.65 -0.73
CA ILE A 194 -18.66 1.28 -0.83
C ILE A 194 -18.97 0.80 -2.25
N ALA A 195 -18.52 1.51 -3.29
CA ALA A 195 -18.75 1.18 -4.69
C ALA A 195 -18.17 -0.20 -5.08
N SER A 196 -17.07 -0.60 -4.44
CA SER A 196 -16.43 -1.90 -4.64
C SER A 196 -17.26 -3.08 -4.09
N HIS A 197 -18.23 -2.81 -3.20
CA HIS A 197 -18.94 -3.84 -2.44
C HIS A 197 -20.46 -3.66 -2.48
N SER A 198 -21.14 -4.50 -3.26
CA SER A 198 -22.59 -4.40 -3.48
C SER A 198 -23.45 -4.44 -2.21
N ASP A 199 -23.01 -5.17 -1.17
CA ASP A 199 -23.67 -5.21 0.14
C ASP A 199 -23.58 -3.86 0.86
N LEU A 200 -22.47 -3.15 0.73
CA LEU A 200 -22.27 -1.84 1.33
C LEU A 200 -23.05 -0.76 0.58
N ILE A 201 -23.16 -0.86 -0.75
CA ILE A 201 -24.03 0.03 -1.54
C ILE A 201 -25.46 -0.03 -1.01
N ALA A 202 -25.98 -1.23 -0.76
CA ALA A 202 -27.35 -1.44 -0.29
C ALA A 202 -27.60 -0.88 1.12
N VAL A 203 -26.58 -0.87 1.99
CA VAL A 203 -26.71 -0.46 3.39
C VAL A 203 -26.39 1.02 3.60
N PHE A 204 -25.31 1.52 2.99
CA PHE A 204 -24.77 2.85 3.26
C PHE A 204 -25.10 3.87 2.17
N GLY A 205 -25.38 3.43 0.94
CA GLY A 205 -25.50 4.33 -0.20
C GLY A 205 -24.28 5.24 -0.29
N THR A 206 -24.47 6.55 -0.52
CA THR A 206 -23.35 7.51 -0.65
C THR A 206 -22.88 8.11 0.67
N ASN A 207 -23.14 7.43 1.79
CA ASN A 207 -22.69 7.86 3.11
C ASN A 207 -21.23 7.40 3.33
N ALA A 208 -20.30 8.24 2.91
CA ALA A 208 -18.86 8.03 3.04
C ALA A 208 -18.44 7.73 4.50
N ASP A 209 -19.01 8.45 5.47
CA ASP A 209 -18.66 8.27 6.90
C ASP A 209 -19.00 6.85 7.38
N GLU A 210 -20.12 6.28 6.91
CA GLU A 210 -20.53 4.92 7.26
C GLU A 210 -19.70 3.85 6.53
N GLY A 211 -19.31 4.10 5.27
CA GLY A 211 -18.38 3.23 4.55
C GLY A 211 -17.02 3.18 5.23
N LEU A 212 -16.47 4.34 5.60
CA LEU A 212 -15.22 4.46 6.33
C LEU A 212 -15.29 3.73 7.67
N ARG A 213 -16.36 3.94 8.44
CA ARG A 213 -16.60 3.26 9.71
C ARG A 213 -16.66 1.74 9.54
N HIS A 214 -17.36 1.26 8.53
CA HIS A 214 -17.39 -0.17 8.24
C HIS A 214 -16.01 -0.71 7.85
N TYR A 215 -15.24 0.01 7.03
CA TYR A 215 -13.89 -0.45 6.67
C TYR A 215 -13.01 -0.64 7.91
N ALA A 216 -13.01 0.35 8.81
CA ALA A 216 -12.26 0.32 10.05
C ALA A 216 -12.74 -0.78 11.02
N ASP A 217 -14.06 -0.94 11.19
CA ASP A 217 -14.64 -1.90 12.14
C ASP A 217 -14.59 -3.35 11.64
N HIS A 218 -14.69 -3.55 10.32
CA HIS A 218 -14.94 -4.85 9.70
C HIS A 218 -14.13 -5.10 8.43
N GLY A 219 -14.12 -4.15 7.49
CA GLY A 219 -13.57 -4.34 6.14
C GLY A 219 -12.11 -4.77 6.12
N TYR A 220 -11.29 -4.22 7.03
CA TYR A 220 -9.88 -4.59 7.19
C TYR A 220 -9.72 -6.07 7.60
N PHE A 221 -10.44 -6.51 8.64
CA PHE A 221 -10.38 -7.91 9.11
C PHE A 221 -11.02 -8.90 8.12
N GLU A 222 -11.97 -8.42 7.31
CA GLU A 222 -12.58 -9.16 6.22
C GLU A 222 -11.70 -9.21 4.95
N GLN A 223 -10.56 -8.50 4.95
CA GLN A 223 -9.65 -8.38 3.81
C GLN A 223 -10.34 -7.84 2.54
N ARG A 224 -11.30 -6.94 2.73
CA ARG A 224 -11.99 -6.29 1.62
C ARG A 224 -11.06 -5.36 0.87
N LYS A 225 -11.06 -5.47 -0.46
CA LYS A 225 -10.24 -4.66 -1.36
C LYS A 225 -11.07 -3.57 -2.02
N ILE A 226 -10.47 -2.40 -2.23
CA ILE A 226 -11.05 -1.38 -3.10
C ILE A 226 -10.71 -1.78 -4.55
N THR A 227 -11.74 -2.03 -5.35
CA THR A 227 -11.62 -2.49 -6.75
C THR A 227 -12.35 -1.56 -7.71
N PHE A 228 -12.75 -0.38 -7.23
CA PHE A 228 -13.49 0.61 -7.99
C PHE A 228 -12.78 1.95 -7.86
N ASP A 229 -12.64 2.65 -8.97
CA ASP A 229 -12.03 3.97 -9.03
C ASP A 229 -13.00 4.95 -9.72
N GLY A 230 -13.31 6.06 -9.05
CA GLY A 230 -14.31 7.00 -9.54
C GLY A 230 -13.88 7.72 -10.82
N LEU A 231 -12.60 7.99 -11.00
CA LEU A 231 -12.07 8.63 -12.21
C LEU A 231 -12.06 7.67 -13.38
N GLU A 232 -11.61 6.43 -13.18
CA GLU A 232 -11.60 5.41 -14.23
C GLU A 232 -13.02 5.00 -14.64
N TYR A 233 -13.93 4.93 -13.68
CA TYR A 233 -15.36 4.76 -13.97
C TYR A 233 -15.91 5.90 -14.83
N ILE A 234 -15.54 7.15 -14.55
CA ILE A 234 -15.92 8.28 -15.41
C ILE A 234 -15.29 8.13 -16.80
N ALA A 235 -13.99 7.84 -16.87
CA ALA A 235 -13.26 7.65 -18.14
C ALA A 235 -13.91 6.58 -19.03
N SER A 236 -14.47 5.54 -18.42
CA SER A 236 -15.20 4.46 -19.09
C SER A 236 -16.48 4.93 -19.81
N HIS A 237 -17.05 6.09 -19.45
CA HIS A 237 -18.38 6.52 -19.92
C HIS A 237 -18.40 7.96 -20.44
N ASN A 238 -18.69 8.13 -21.73
CA ASN A 238 -18.67 9.45 -22.40
C ASN A 238 -19.60 10.49 -21.75
N ASP A 239 -20.80 10.06 -21.37
CA ASP A 239 -21.79 10.92 -20.76
C ASP A 239 -21.34 11.39 -19.37
N LEU A 240 -20.62 10.55 -18.62
CA LEU A 240 -20.06 10.91 -17.32
C LEU A 240 -18.88 11.88 -17.44
N ILE A 241 -18.01 11.70 -18.45
CA ILE A 241 -16.96 12.68 -18.77
C ILE A 241 -17.57 14.06 -19.01
N GLN A 242 -18.65 14.12 -19.82
CA GLN A 242 -19.32 15.38 -20.12
C GLN A 242 -20.03 16.00 -18.91
N ALA A 243 -20.57 15.15 -18.01
CA ALA A 243 -21.31 15.60 -16.85
C ALA A 243 -20.41 16.03 -15.68
N PHE A 244 -19.31 15.31 -15.44
CA PHE A 244 -18.53 15.43 -14.21
C PHE A 244 -17.07 15.86 -14.44
N GLY A 245 -16.53 15.70 -15.65
CA GLY A 245 -15.09 15.86 -15.89
C GLY A 245 -14.27 14.92 -14.99
N ALA A 246 -13.04 15.30 -14.64
CA ALA A 246 -12.22 14.50 -13.74
C ALA A 246 -12.60 14.80 -12.28
N ASN A 247 -13.60 14.10 -11.78
CA ASN A 247 -14.09 14.24 -10.40
C ASN A 247 -14.40 12.86 -9.82
N SER A 248 -13.44 12.26 -9.11
CA SER A 248 -13.60 10.91 -8.58
C SER A 248 -14.81 10.77 -7.66
N GLU A 249 -15.00 11.74 -6.76
CA GLU A 249 -16.13 11.73 -5.82
C GLU A 249 -17.48 11.66 -6.54
N ALA A 250 -17.66 12.46 -7.59
CA ALA A 250 -18.87 12.44 -8.39
C ALA A 250 -19.07 11.10 -9.11
N GLY A 251 -17.98 10.49 -9.60
CA GLY A 251 -17.98 9.17 -10.22
C GLY A 251 -18.45 8.08 -9.24
N ALA A 252 -17.82 8.02 -8.06
CA ALA A 252 -18.18 7.07 -7.01
C ALA A 252 -19.63 7.26 -6.54
N ARG A 253 -20.05 8.50 -6.26
CA ARG A 253 -21.45 8.80 -5.88
C ARG A 253 -22.45 8.40 -6.96
N HIS A 254 -22.13 8.63 -8.23
CA HIS A 254 -22.98 8.25 -9.35
C HIS A 254 -23.13 6.73 -9.44
N PHE A 255 -22.03 5.98 -9.34
CA PHE A 255 -22.07 4.52 -9.40
C PHE A 255 -22.91 3.92 -8.28
N ILE A 256 -22.67 4.36 -7.05
CA ILE A 256 -23.42 3.93 -5.87
C ILE A 256 -24.90 4.28 -5.99
N SER A 257 -25.25 5.44 -6.54
CA SER A 257 -26.65 5.86 -6.63
C SER A 257 -27.40 5.20 -7.78
N TRP A 258 -26.74 4.99 -8.92
CA TRP A 258 -27.38 4.62 -10.18
C TRP A 258 -26.58 3.61 -11.00
N GLY A 259 -25.26 3.83 -11.17
CA GLY A 259 -24.45 3.05 -12.10
C GLY A 259 -24.48 1.54 -11.87
N HIS A 260 -24.49 1.09 -10.61
CA HIS A 260 -24.57 -0.33 -10.28
C HIS A 260 -25.92 -0.98 -10.66
N ILE A 261 -27.03 -0.23 -10.60
CA ILE A 261 -28.38 -0.69 -11.01
C ILE A 261 -28.50 -0.65 -12.53
N GLU A 262 -27.88 0.33 -13.17
CA GLU A 262 -27.82 0.44 -14.64
C GLU A 262 -26.94 -0.64 -15.29
N GLY A 263 -26.14 -1.37 -14.50
CA GLY A 263 -25.21 -2.39 -14.99
C GLY A 263 -23.98 -1.79 -15.70
N ARG A 264 -23.64 -0.53 -15.40
CA ARG A 264 -22.42 0.12 -15.90
C ARG A 264 -21.17 -0.56 -15.32
N LYS A 265 -20.09 -0.61 -16.09
CA LYS A 265 -18.81 -1.23 -15.71
C LYS A 265 -17.66 -0.24 -15.85
N GLN A 266 -16.68 -0.31 -14.96
CA GLN A 266 -15.38 0.31 -15.18
C GLN A 266 -14.63 -0.57 -16.19
N THR A 267 -14.26 0.01 -17.33
CA THR A 267 -13.59 -0.67 -18.45
C THR A 267 -12.36 0.10 -18.92
N PHE A 268 -11.97 1.13 -18.19
CA PHE A 268 -10.80 1.95 -18.43
C PHE A 268 -9.86 1.76 -17.26
N ASP A 269 -8.58 1.67 -17.53
CA ASP A 269 -7.50 1.57 -16.55
C ASP A 269 -6.44 2.62 -16.87
N GLY A 270 -6.09 3.45 -15.89
CA GLY A 270 -5.18 4.57 -16.08
C GLY A 270 -3.75 4.15 -16.41
N LEU A 271 -3.28 3.03 -15.86
CA LEU A 271 -1.93 2.53 -16.06
C LEU A 271 -1.81 1.86 -17.41
N GLU A 272 -2.76 1.02 -17.79
CA GLU A 272 -2.82 0.39 -19.11
C GLU A 272 -2.93 1.47 -20.20
N TYR A 273 -3.72 2.51 -19.96
CA TYR A 273 -3.78 3.67 -20.84
C TYR A 273 -2.43 4.38 -20.98
N ILE A 274 -1.69 4.57 -19.89
CA ILE A 274 -0.32 5.12 -19.95
C ILE A 274 0.62 4.16 -20.70
N ALA A 275 0.62 2.87 -20.36
CA ALA A 275 1.44 1.82 -20.98
C ALA A 275 1.18 1.67 -22.48
N SER A 276 -0.01 2.07 -22.94
CA SER A 276 -0.38 2.14 -24.36
C SER A 276 0.36 3.25 -25.12
N HIS A 277 0.87 4.28 -24.45
CA HIS A 277 1.36 5.50 -25.07
C HIS A 277 2.74 5.93 -24.54
N ASN A 278 3.79 5.79 -25.37
CA ASN A 278 5.17 6.10 -24.97
C ASN A 278 5.39 7.54 -24.48
N ASP A 279 4.65 8.52 -25.01
CA ASP A 279 4.73 9.91 -24.55
C ASP A 279 4.14 10.07 -23.15
N LEU A 280 3.08 9.32 -22.81
CA LEU A 280 2.49 9.33 -21.46
C LEU A 280 3.38 8.61 -20.45
N ILE A 281 4.02 7.50 -20.85
CA ILE A 281 5.04 6.82 -20.03
C ILE A 281 6.14 7.81 -19.62
N GLN A 282 6.62 8.63 -20.57
CA GLN A 282 7.65 9.63 -20.29
C GLN A 282 7.15 10.80 -19.44
N ALA A 283 5.88 11.18 -19.59
CA ALA A 283 5.30 12.33 -18.92
C ALA A 283 4.88 12.03 -17.47
N PHE A 284 4.30 10.85 -17.24
CA PHE A 284 3.61 10.52 -15.99
C PHE A 284 4.26 9.36 -15.24
N GLY A 285 4.99 8.47 -15.91
CA GLY A 285 5.39 7.21 -15.29
C GLY A 285 4.17 6.38 -14.88
N ALA A 286 4.31 5.55 -13.85
CA ALA A 286 3.23 4.67 -13.38
C ALA A 286 2.30 5.44 -12.43
N ASP A 287 1.41 6.25 -13.00
CA ASP A 287 0.47 7.11 -12.27
C ASP A 287 -0.94 6.97 -12.87
N ALA A 288 -1.74 6.05 -12.33
CA ALA A 288 -3.08 5.74 -12.81
C ALA A 288 -4.00 6.98 -12.84
N GLU A 289 -3.94 7.80 -11.79
CA GLU A 289 -4.76 9.01 -11.65
C GLU A 289 -4.39 10.04 -12.74
N ALA A 290 -3.10 10.26 -12.98
CA ALA A 290 -2.65 11.13 -14.08
C ALA A 290 -3.12 10.59 -15.45
N GLY A 291 -3.09 9.27 -15.65
CA GLY A 291 -3.60 8.60 -16.85
C GLY A 291 -5.09 8.86 -17.08
N ALA A 292 -5.91 8.63 -16.06
CA ALA A 292 -7.35 8.87 -16.10
C ALA A 292 -7.67 10.35 -16.33
N ASN A 293 -7.02 11.27 -15.61
CA ASN A 293 -7.15 12.71 -15.80
C ASN A 293 -6.81 13.12 -17.25
N HIS A 294 -5.68 12.65 -17.77
CA HIS A 294 -5.28 12.95 -19.14
C HIS A 294 -6.31 12.45 -20.15
N PHE A 295 -6.82 11.22 -20.00
CA PHE A 295 -7.81 10.68 -20.92
C PHE A 295 -9.10 11.50 -20.93
N ILE A 296 -9.59 11.88 -19.75
CA ILE A 296 -10.81 12.67 -19.56
C ILE A 296 -10.69 14.06 -20.20
N PHE A 297 -9.58 14.77 -19.99
CA PHE A 297 -9.40 16.13 -20.51
C PHE A 297 -8.93 16.18 -21.97
N HIS A 298 -8.15 15.19 -22.40
CA HIS A 298 -7.41 15.24 -23.67
C HIS A 298 -7.57 13.95 -24.49
N GLY A 299 -7.18 12.80 -23.93
CA GLY A 299 -7.00 11.55 -24.67
C GLY A 299 -8.21 11.13 -25.51
N ARG A 300 -9.43 11.33 -25.00
CA ARG A 300 -10.65 11.04 -25.74
C ARG A 300 -10.86 11.92 -26.96
N ASN A 301 -10.59 13.22 -26.86
CA ASN A 301 -10.69 14.16 -27.97
C ASN A 301 -9.56 13.95 -28.99
N GLU A 302 -8.45 13.40 -28.55
CA GLU A 302 -7.32 12.99 -29.40
C GLU A 302 -7.57 11.65 -30.12
N GLY A 303 -8.59 10.88 -29.70
CA GLY A 303 -8.87 9.55 -30.24
C GLY A 303 -7.86 8.49 -29.79
N ARG A 304 -7.24 8.66 -28.62
CA ARG A 304 -6.33 7.69 -28.02
C ARG A 304 -7.10 6.47 -27.48
N GLU A 305 -6.50 5.29 -27.58
CA GLU A 305 -7.10 4.01 -27.17
C GLU A 305 -6.19 3.29 -26.16
N GLN A 306 -6.80 2.61 -25.19
CA GLN A 306 -6.12 1.66 -24.32
C GLN A 306 -5.92 0.36 -25.09
N THR A 307 -4.66 -0.01 -25.32
CA THR A 307 -4.23 -1.14 -26.17
C THR A 307 -3.21 -2.04 -25.48
N PHE A 308 -2.85 -1.72 -24.24
CA PHE A 308 -1.99 -2.53 -23.40
C PHE A 308 -2.87 -3.28 -22.40
N ASP A 309 -2.52 -4.53 -22.12
CA ASP A 309 -3.17 -5.38 -21.11
C ASP A 309 -2.08 -5.88 -20.15
N GLY A 310 -2.19 -5.54 -18.87
CA GLY A 310 -1.17 -5.88 -17.88
C GLY A 310 -1.08 -7.37 -17.59
N LEU A 311 -2.19 -8.09 -17.65
CA LEU A 311 -2.24 -9.53 -17.44
C LEU A 311 -1.62 -10.29 -18.61
N GLU A 312 -1.94 -9.94 -19.86
CA GLU A 312 -1.32 -10.54 -21.04
C GLU A 312 0.19 -10.26 -21.08
N TYR A 313 0.60 -9.08 -20.64
CA TYR A 313 2.01 -8.75 -20.46
C TYR A 313 2.68 -9.65 -19.42
N ILE A 314 2.05 -9.89 -18.26
CA ILE A 314 2.59 -10.84 -17.28
C ILE A 314 2.64 -12.26 -17.86
N ALA A 315 1.55 -12.73 -18.47
CA ALA A 315 1.47 -14.06 -19.07
C ALA A 315 2.54 -14.29 -20.14
N SER A 316 2.95 -13.24 -20.84
CA SER A 316 4.02 -13.25 -21.83
C SER A 316 5.43 -13.45 -21.23
N HIS A 317 5.61 -13.25 -19.91
CA HIS A 317 6.92 -13.22 -19.28
C HIS A 317 6.96 -14.08 -18.00
N VAL A 318 7.63 -15.22 -18.11
CA VAL A 318 7.78 -16.20 -17.02
C VAL A 318 8.33 -15.60 -15.72
N ASP A 319 9.29 -14.68 -15.80
CA ASP A 319 9.83 -14.02 -14.62
C ASP A 319 8.76 -13.17 -13.91
N LEU A 320 7.86 -12.54 -14.67
CA LEU A 320 6.75 -11.74 -14.11
C LEU A 320 5.64 -12.62 -13.54
N ILE A 321 5.31 -13.76 -14.18
CA ILE A 321 4.39 -14.76 -13.62
C ILE A 321 4.84 -15.16 -12.20
N ASN A 322 6.13 -15.47 -12.04
CA ASN A 322 6.68 -15.88 -10.75
C ASN A 322 6.77 -14.73 -9.74
N ALA A 323 6.92 -13.48 -10.21
CA ALA A 323 7.11 -12.32 -9.34
C ALA A 323 5.78 -11.74 -8.85
N PHE A 324 4.78 -11.66 -9.73
CA PHE A 324 3.56 -10.88 -9.51
C PHE A 324 2.29 -11.73 -9.45
N GLY A 325 2.27 -12.92 -10.07
CA GLY A 325 1.02 -13.63 -10.29
C GLY A 325 0.06 -12.82 -11.17
N ALA A 326 -1.24 -13.12 -11.11
CA ALA A 326 -2.24 -12.42 -11.91
C ALA A 326 -2.59 -11.05 -11.29
N ASP A 327 -1.76 -10.04 -11.58
CA ASP A 327 -1.89 -8.67 -11.08
C ASP A 327 -1.66 -7.67 -12.23
N SER A 328 -2.75 -7.20 -12.86
CA SER A 328 -2.66 -6.35 -14.05
C SER A 328 -1.89 -5.07 -13.78
N ASP A 329 -2.17 -4.44 -12.64
CA ASP A 329 -1.56 -3.17 -12.27
C ASP A 329 -0.05 -3.35 -12.10
N ALA A 330 0.40 -4.41 -11.41
CA ALA A 330 1.83 -4.73 -11.28
C ALA A 330 2.50 -4.94 -12.65
N GLY A 331 1.80 -5.60 -13.58
CA GLY A 331 2.25 -5.78 -14.96
C GLY A 331 2.42 -4.45 -15.70
N SER A 332 1.40 -3.60 -15.64
CA SER A 332 1.40 -2.26 -16.23
C SER A 332 2.50 -1.38 -15.65
N THR A 333 2.63 -1.33 -14.33
CA THR A 333 3.68 -0.57 -13.65
C THR A 333 5.08 -1.06 -13.99
N HIS A 334 5.29 -2.37 -14.03
CA HIS A 334 6.57 -2.93 -14.46
C HIS A 334 6.89 -2.54 -15.91
N PHE A 335 5.91 -2.62 -16.83
CA PHE A 335 6.13 -2.24 -18.22
C PHE A 335 6.53 -0.77 -18.37
N ILE A 336 5.81 0.12 -17.67
CA ILE A 336 6.05 1.56 -17.68
C ILE A 336 7.43 1.89 -17.11
N ALA A 337 7.81 1.29 -15.97
CA ALA A 337 9.06 1.58 -15.29
C ALA A 337 10.29 0.94 -15.95
N TYR A 338 10.14 -0.26 -16.51
CA TYR A 338 11.26 -1.08 -16.98
C TYR A 338 11.03 -1.69 -18.35
N GLY A 339 9.88 -2.32 -18.59
CA GLY A 339 9.62 -3.13 -19.78
C GLY A 339 9.84 -2.38 -21.10
N VAL A 340 9.47 -1.10 -21.18
CA VAL A 340 9.70 -0.25 -22.36
C VAL A 340 11.20 -0.02 -22.64
N HIS A 341 12.02 0.11 -21.60
CA HIS A 341 13.46 0.33 -21.70
C HIS A 341 14.25 -0.95 -21.95
N GLU A 342 13.73 -2.07 -21.48
CA GLU A 342 14.26 -3.41 -21.73
C GLU A 342 13.91 -3.92 -23.14
N GLY A 343 12.92 -3.31 -23.81
CA GLY A 343 12.44 -3.73 -25.12
C GLY A 343 11.64 -5.03 -25.07
N ARG A 344 10.94 -5.27 -23.95
CA ARG A 344 10.05 -6.44 -23.79
C ARG A 344 8.88 -6.36 -24.76
N SER A 345 8.41 -7.53 -25.21
CA SER A 345 7.16 -7.62 -25.96
C SER A 345 5.98 -7.27 -25.05
N LYS A 346 4.84 -6.91 -25.62
CA LYS A 346 3.63 -6.58 -24.83
C LYS A 346 2.70 -7.79 -24.66
N ASP A 347 2.66 -8.67 -25.66
CA ASP A 347 1.53 -9.55 -25.95
C ASP A 347 1.96 -10.83 -26.70
N THR A 348 2.96 -11.57 -26.20
CA THR A 348 3.31 -12.87 -26.82
C THR A 348 2.39 -14.00 -26.39
N PHE A 349 1.64 -13.83 -25.31
CA PHE A 349 0.62 -14.76 -24.86
C PHE A 349 -0.72 -14.48 -25.56
N ASP A 350 -1.39 -15.52 -26.05
CA ASP A 350 -2.71 -15.45 -26.69
C ASP A 350 -3.77 -16.21 -25.88
N ALA A 351 -4.63 -15.48 -25.17
CA ALA A 351 -5.72 -16.04 -24.39
C ALA A 351 -6.78 -16.76 -25.23
N GLU A 352 -7.03 -16.32 -26.47
CA GLU A 352 -8.01 -16.97 -27.36
C GLU A 352 -7.48 -18.36 -27.76
N THR A 353 -6.22 -18.45 -28.15
CA THR A 353 -5.58 -19.72 -28.48
C THR A 353 -5.46 -20.62 -27.24
N TYR A 354 -5.12 -20.05 -26.09
CA TYR A 354 -5.10 -20.79 -24.82
C TYR A 354 -6.47 -21.40 -24.48
N LEU A 355 -7.57 -20.65 -24.59
CA LEU A 355 -8.92 -21.18 -24.40
C LEU A 355 -9.27 -22.28 -25.42
N ALA A 356 -8.89 -22.09 -26.68
CA ALA A 356 -9.16 -23.06 -27.75
C ALA A 356 -8.41 -24.38 -27.55
N ASN A 357 -7.23 -24.35 -26.92
CA ASN A 357 -6.40 -25.52 -26.64
C ASN A 357 -7.01 -26.45 -25.55
N TYR A 358 -7.80 -25.90 -24.62
CA TYR A 358 -8.23 -26.60 -23.42
C TYR A 358 -9.75 -26.58 -23.24
N ALA A 359 -10.38 -27.71 -23.58
CA ALA A 359 -11.84 -27.85 -23.52
C ALA A 359 -12.42 -27.66 -22.11
N ASP A 360 -11.66 -27.96 -21.06
CA ASP A 360 -12.05 -27.68 -19.67
C ASP A 360 -12.11 -26.18 -19.39
N LEU A 361 -11.16 -25.39 -19.91
CA LEU A 361 -11.16 -23.94 -19.76
C LEU A 361 -12.26 -23.30 -20.61
N GLN A 362 -12.46 -23.76 -21.84
CA GLN A 362 -13.58 -23.29 -22.66
C GLN A 362 -14.94 -23.60 -22.01
N ALA A 363 -15.08 -24.74 -21.32
CA ALA A 363 -16.28 -25.06 -20.56
C ALA A 363 -16.45 -24.20 -19.30
N ALA A 364 -15.35 -23.82 -18.64
CA ALA A 364 -15.36 -23.02 -17.42
C ALA A 364 -15.56 -21.52 -17.69
N PHE A 365 -14.87 -20.97 -18.68
CA PHE A 365 -14.75 -19.53 -18.93
C PHE A 365 -15.43 -19.08 -20.23
N GLY A 366 -15.76 -19.98 -21.15
CA GLY A 366 -16.34 -19.62 -22.44
C GLY A 366 -15.38 -18.78 -23.28
N ASN A 367 -15.75 -17.51 -23.53
CA ASN A 367 -14.93 -16.54 -24.26
C ASN A 367 -14.36 -15.46 -23.32
N ASP A 368 -14.31 -15.73 -22.01
CA ASP A 368 -13.72 -14.82 -21.04
C ASP A 368 -12.19 -14.92 -21.09
N HIS A 369 -11.59 -14.08 -21.93
CA HIS A 369 -10.14 -14.06 -22.16
C HIS A 369 -9.39 -13.64 -20.90
N GLN A 370 -9.94 -12.71 -20.11
CA GLN A 370 -9.34 -12.26 -18.85
C GLN A 370 -9.23 -13.43 -17.85
N ALA A 371 -10.33 -14.15 -17.63
CA ALA A 371 -10.32 -15.33 -16.75
C ALA A 371 -9.35 -16.42 -17.24
N ALA A 372 -9.19 -16.56 -18.56
CA ALA A 372 -8.23 -17.48 -19.15
C ALA A 372 -6.78 -17.07 -18.88
N THR A 373 -6.45 -15.79 -19.04
CA THR A 373 -5.14 -15.23 -18.73
C THR A 373 -4.80 -15.36 -17.25
N GLU A 374 -5.74 -15.02 -16.35
CA GLU A 374 -5.59 -15.21 -14.91
C GLU A 374 -5.34 -16.69 -14.56
N HIS A 375 -6.11 -17.60 -15.16
CA HIS A 375 -5.90 -19.03 -14.98
C HIS A 375 -4.51 -19.47 -15.46
N PHE A 376 -4.07 -18.99 -16.63
CA PHE A 376 -2.74 -19.33 -17.14
C PHE A 376 -1.65 -18.91 -16.15
N ILE A 377 -1.68 -17.67 -15.67
CA ILE A 377 -0.68 -17.13 -14.76
C ILE A 377 -0.68 -17.89 -13.43
N ASN A 378 -1.85 -18.12 -12.83
CA ASN A 378 -1.96 -18.72 -11.49
C ASN A 378 -1.80 -20.25 -11.49
N HIS A 379 -2.13 -20.92 -12.59
CA HIS A 379 -2.21 -22.39 -12.66
C HIS A 379 -1.61 -22.96 -13.94
N GLY A 380 -2.08 -22.49 -15.10
CA GLY A 380 -1.75 -23.08 -16.40
C GLY A 380 -0.26 -23.20 -16.68
N TYR A 381 0.50 -22.16 -16.37
CA TYR A 381 1.96 -22.14 -16.49
C TYR A 381 2.62 -23.25 -15.65
N PHE A 382 2.21 -23.39 -14.38
CA PHE A 382 2.75 -24.41 -13.46
C PHE A 382 2.30 -25.84 -13.80
N GLU A 383 1.17 -25.96 -14.49
CA GLU A 383 0.67 -27.22 -15.06
C GLU A 383 1.36 -27.61 -16.37
N GLY A 384 2.19 -26.72 -16.95
CA GLY A 384 2.83 -26.92 -18.24
C GLY A 384 1.88 -26.78 -19.43
N ARG A 385 0.79 -26.03 -19.27
CA ARG A 385 -0.12 -25.66 -20.37
C ARG A 385 0.49 -24.55 -21.22
N SER A 386 0.03 -24.41 -22.46
CA SER A 386 0.52 -23.41 -23.42
C SER A 386 -0.58 -22.88 -24.32
N ASP A 387 -0.38 -21.67 -24.82
CA ASP A 387 -1.12 -21.03 -25.91
C ASP A 387 -0.54 -21.36 -27.31
N ASP A 388 0.53 -22.15 -27.39
CA ASP A 388 1.00 -22.71 -28.66
C ASP A 388 -0.06 -23.61 -29.32
N PHE A 389 -0.22 -23.55 -30.64
CA PHE A 389 -1.12 -24.43 -31.38
C PHE A 389 -0.81 -25.92 -31.13
N LEU A 390 -1.75 -26.62 -30.49
CA LEU A 390 -1.69 -28.07 -30.32
C LEU A 390 -2.20 -28.74 -31.61
N PHE A 391 -1.31 -29.45 -32.32
CA PHE A 391 -1.62 -30.17 -33.56
C PHE A 391 -2.44 -31.44 -33.37
#